data_AF-A0A1L3ZY35-F1
#
_entry.id   AF-A0A1L3ZY35-F1
#
_cell.length_a   1.000
_cell.length_b   1.000
_cell.length_c   1.000
_cell.angle_alpha   90.00
_cell.angle_beta   90.00
_cell.angle_gamma   90.00
#
_symmetry.space_group_name_H-M   'P 1'
#
loop_
_entity.id
_entity.type
_entity.pdbx_description
1 polymer ?
#
loop_
_entity_poly.entity_id
_entity_poly.type
_entity_poly.pdbx_seq_one_letter_code
_entity_poly.pdbx_strand_id
1 'polypeptide(L)' 'MTTINLPDHPVRQSRWYQIYARLARPTLDWVTVGSVSYVGIIGPWTGNAVSEGYLVQILMFATATFGIRTYEKVKGVA' A
#
# COMPACT_ATOMS: atom_id res chain seq x y z
N MET A 1 0.31 -15.48 25.87
CA MET A 1 0.29 -14.42 24.84
C MET A 1 -0.98 -13.61 25.05
N THR A 2 -0.86 -12.43 25.67
CA THR A 2 -1.98 -11.49 25.81
C THR A 2 -2.10 -10.73 24.48
N THR A 3 -3.17 -11.02 23.74
CA THR A 3 -3.55 -10.21 22.57
C THR A 3 -3.92 -8.81 23.07
N ILE A 4 -3.14 -7.81 22.69
CA ILE A 4 -3.54 -6.41 22.88
C ILE A 4 -4.72 -6.20 21.94
N ASN A 5 -5.94 -6.30 22.48
CA ASN A 5 -7.13 -5.89 21.76
C ASN A 5 -7.04 -4.37 21.60
N LEU A 6 -6.60 -3.94 20.41
CA LEU A 6 -6.80 -2.56 19.98
C LEU A 6 -8.28 -2.23 20.17
N PRO A 7 -8.63 -1.06 20.75
CA PRO A 7 -10.02 -0.66 20.90
C PRO A 7 -10.74 -0.82 19.56
N ASP A 8 -11.95 -1.40 19.56
CA ASP A 8 -12.73 -1.60 18.35
C ASP A 8 -13.10 -0.24 17.73
N HIS A 9 -12.27 0.23 16.80
CA HIS A 9 -12.58 1.45 16.06
C HIS A 9 -13.81 1.18 15.18
N PRO A 10 -14.85 2.03 15.17
CA PRO A 10 -16.10 1.78 14.44
C PRO A 10 -15.88 1.50 12.94
N VAL A 11 -14.83 2.10 12.35
CA VAL A 11 -14.40 1.81 10.97
C VAL A 11 -13.99 0.34 10.77
N ARG A 12 -13.34 -0.30 11.75
CA ARG A 12 -12.95 -1.73 11.68
C ARG A 12 -14.15 -2.68 11.71
N GLN A 13 -15.27 -2.23 12.25
CA GLN A 13 -16.53 -2.99 12.25
C GLN A 13 -17.26 -2.93 10.90
N SER A 14 -16.91 -1.96 10.04
CA SER A 14 -17.48 -1.89 8.69
C SER A 14 -17.05 -3.08 7.84
N ARG A 15 -18.03 -3.78 7.27
CA ARG A 15 -17.81 -4.92 6.36
C ARG A 15 -16.90 -4.55 5.19
N TRP A 16 -17.07 -3.35 4.63
CA TRP A 16 -16.26 -2.86 3.52
C TRP A 16 -14.81 -2.61 3.92
N TYR A 17 -14.58 -2.10 5.14
CA TYR A 17 -13.23 -1.93 5.66
C TYR A 17 -12.54 -3.27 5.87
N GLN A 18 -13.26 -4.29 6.36
CA GLN A 18 -12.70 -5.64 6.52
C GLN A 18 -12.32 -6.27 5.17
N ILE A 19 -13.15 -6.10 4.14
CA ILE A 19 -12.82 -6.56 2.77
C ILE A 19 -11.59 -5.81 2.25
N TYR A 20 -11.57 -4.49 2.40
CA TYR A 20 -10.42 -3.66 2.02
C TYR A 20 -9.14 -4.13 2.73
N ALA A 21 -9.17 -4.25 4.06
CA ALA A 21 -8.01 -4.58 4.88
C ALA A 21 -7.47 -6.00 4.61
N ARG A 22 -8.36 -6.96 4.29
CA ARG A 22 -7.96 -8.36 4.07
C ARG A 22 -7.60 -8.69 2.62
N LEU A 23 -8.17 -7.98 1.64
CA LEU A 23 -8.04 -8.35 0.22
C LEU A 23 -7.40 -7.24 -0.60
N ALA A 24 -8.04 -6.07 -0.66
CA ALA A 24 -7.59 -4.99 -1.53
C ALA A 24 -6.23 -4.44 -1.08
N ARG A 25 -6.05 -4.20 0.22
CA ARG A 25 -4.83 -3.61 0.78
C ARG A 25 -3.58 -4.47 0.54
N PRO A 26 -3.54 -5.77 0.89
CA PRO A 26 -2.39 -6.61 0.56
C PRO A 26 -2.09 -6.65 -0.93
N THR A 27 -3.12 -6.70 -1.78
CA THR A 27 -2.97 -6.71 -3.24
C THR A 27 -2.33 -5.41 -3.73
N LEU A 28 -2.80 -4.25 -3.24
CA LEU A 28 -2.24 -2.94 -3.58
C LEU A 28 -0.77 -2.83 -3.13
N ASP A 29 -0.41 -3.40 -1.98
CA ASP A 29 0.97 -3.41 -1.49
C ASP A 29 1.89 -4.24 -2.41
N TRP A 30 1.46 -5.46 -2.77
CA TRP A 30 2.21 -6.31 -3.70
C TRP A 30 2.38 -5.66 -5.07
N VAL A 31 1.31 -5.07 -5.61
CA VAL A 31 1.36 -4.31 -6.87
C VAL A 31 2.33 -3.14 -6.75
N THR A 32 2.30 -2.40 -5.65
CA THR A 32 3.20 -1.26 -5.42
C THR A 32 4.66 -1.73 -5.41
N VAL A 33 4.99 -2.73 -4.59
CA VAL A 33 6.35 -3.26 -4.47
C VAL A 33 6.84 -3.82 -5.81
N GLY A 34 6.02 -4.60 -6.51
CA GLY A 34 6.36 -5.16 -7.81
C GLY A 34 6.60 -4.08 -8.86
N SER A 35 5.72 -3.08 -8.93
CA SER A 35 5.82 -1.99 -9.92
C SER A 35 7.04 -1.09 -9.65
N VAL A 36 7.27 -0.71 -8.39
CA VAL A 36 8.45 0.09 -8.01
C VAL A 36 9.74 -0.68 -8.31
N SER A 37 9.79 -1.96 -7.94
CA SER A 37 10.98 -2.80 -8.18
C SER A 37 11.24 -2.99 -9.67
N TYR A 38 10.20 -3.19 -10.47
CA TYR A 38 10.35 -3.36 -11.91
C TYR A 38 10.82 -2.06 -12.57
N VAL A 39 10.14 -0.94 -12.32
CA VAL A 39 10.45 0.31 -13.02
C VAL A 39 11.75 0.95 -12.51
N GLY A 40 12.04 0.86 -11.22
CA GLY A 40 13.24 1.47 -10.63
C GLY A 40 14.52 0.63 -10.73
N ILE A 41 14.40 -0.70 -10.84
CA ILE A 41 15.56 -1.61 -10.72
C ILE A 41 15.63 -2.59 -11.90
N ILE A 42 14.62 -3.45 -12.08
CA ILE A 42 14.70 -4.58 -13.01
C ILE A 42 14.69 -4.12 -14.48
N GLY A 43 13.79 -3.19 -14.84
CA GLY A 43 13.69 -2.62 -16.19
C GLY A 43 15.00 -1.97 -16.62
N PRO A 44 15.55 -1.01 -15.83
CA PRO A 44 16.87 -0.44 -16.11
C PRO A 44 17.99 -1.48 -16.20
N TRP A 45 18.00 -2.48 -15.30
CA TRP A 45 19.01 -3.54 -15.31
C TRP A 45 18.94 -4.45 -16.54
N THR A 46 17.74 -4.72 -17.06
CA THR A 46 17.52 -5.56 -18.25
C THR A 46 17.56 -4.79 -19.58
N GLY A 47 17.86 -3.49 -19.55
CA GLY A 47 17.83 -2.63 -20.74
C GLY A 47 16.42 -2.27 -21.23
N ASN A 48 15.37 -2.70 -20.52
CA ASN A 48 13.97 -2.37 -20.78
C ASN A 48 13.50 -1.24 -19.84
N ALA A 49 14.30 -0.16 -19.78
CA ALA A 49 13.98 0.97 -18.93
C ALA A 49 12.63 1.57 -19.35
N VAL A 50 11.69 1.63 -18.40
CA VAL A 50 10.38 2.23 -18.62
C VAL A 50 10.54 3.75 -18.54
N SER A 51 9.70 4.51 -19.24
CA SER A 51 9.82 5.97 -19.26
C SER A 51 9.74 6.59 -17.87
N GLU A 52 10.42 7.72 -17.68
CA GLU A 52 10.44 8.46 -16.40
C GLU A 52 9.02 8.85 -15.93
N GLY A 53 8.10 9.09 -16.87
CA GLY A 53 6.70 9.36 -16.54
C GLY A 53 6.02 8.20 -15.79
N TYR A 54 6.32 6.95 -16.15
CA TYR A 54 5.84 5.78 -15.42
C TYR A 54 6.47 5.66 -14.04
N LEU A 55 7.76 5.99 -13.91
CA LEU A 55 8.44 6.02 -12.62
C LEU A 55 7.75 7.03 -11.67
N VAL A 56 7.47 8.25 -12.15
CA VAL A 56 6.75 9.27 -11.38
C VAL A 56 5.35 8.77 -10.97
N GLN A 57 4.60 8.17 -11.89
CA GLN A 57 3.25 7.64 -11.58
C GLN A 57 3.29 6.56 -10.49
N ILE A 58 4.25 5.63 -10.58
CA ILE A 58 4.38 4.54 -9.61
C ILE A 58 4.84 5.07 -8.24
N LEU A 59 5.74 6.06 -8.21
CA LEU A 59 6.16 6.70 -6.96
C LEU A 59 5.01 7.50 -6.31
N MET A 60 4.19 8.18 -7.11
CA MET A 60 2.98 8.85 -6.62
C MET A 60 1.98 7.84 -6.05
N PHE A 61 1.78 6.70 -6.74
CA PHE A 61 0.92 5.63 -6.26
C PHE A 61 1.44 5.02 -4.94
N ALA A 62 2.75 4.75 -4.85
CA ALA A 62 3.38 4.29 -3.62
C ALA A 62 3.20 5.31 -2.48
N THR A 63 3.41 6.59 -2.76
CA THR A 63 3.21 7.65 -1.77
C THR A 63 1.76 7.70 -1.28
N ALA A 64 0.78 7.53 -2.17
CA ALA A 64 -0.63 7.48 -1.81
C ALA A 64 -0.96 6.28 -0.91
N THR A 65 -0.47 5.07 -1.24
CA THR A 65 -0.72 3.88 -0.43
C THR A 65 -0.06 4.00 0.96
N PHE A 66 1.17 4.49 1.03
CA PHE A 66 1.83 4.79 2.32
C PHE A 66 1.10 5.89 3.10
N GLY A 67 0.65 6.96 2.43
CA GLY A 67 -0.07 8.07 3.03
C GLY A 67 -1.37 7.64 3.70
N ILE A 68 -2.14 6.75 3.06
CA ILE A 68 -3.35 6.15 3.65
C ILE A 68 -3.00 5.44 4.96
N ARG A 69 -1.91 4.65 5.00
CA ARG A 69 -1.49 3.95 6.22
C ARG A 69 -1.11 4.92 7.34
N THR A 70 -0.37 5.96 7.01
CA THR A 70 0.04 6.98 7.99
C THR A 70 -1.19 7.69 8.55
N TYR A 71 -2.15 8.02 7.70
CA TYR A 71 -3.41 8.63 8.12
C TYR A 71 -4.24 7.70 9.03
N GLU A 72 -4.37 6.42 8.66
CA GLU A 72 -5.05 5.42 9.51
C GLU A 72 -4.40 5.28 10.88
N LYS A 73 -3.05 5.28 10.95
CA LYS A 73 -2.30 5.25 12.21
C LYS A 73 -2.58 6.48 13.07
N VAL A 74 -2.55 7.68 12.46
CA VAL A 74 -2.85 8.94 13.17
C VAL A 74 -4.28 8.94 13.72
N LYS A 75 -5.22 8.32 13.01
CA LYS A 75 -6.62 8.19 13.43
C LYS A 75 -6.87 7.02 14.40
N GLY A 76 -5.86 6.21 14.72
CA GLY A 76 -6.03 5.01 15.57
C GLY A 76 -6.85 3.90 14.91
N VAL A 77 -6.96 3.91 13.58
CA VAL A 77 -7.66 2.88 12.79
C VAL A 77 -6.74 1.72 12.47
N ALA A 78 -5.42 1.91 12.41
CA ALA A 78 -4.41 0.87 12.14
C ALA A 78 -3.60 0.53 13.39
#